data_AF-A0A356LB37-F1
#
_entry.id   AF-A0A356LB37-F1
#
_cell.length_a   1.000
_cell.length_b   1.000
_cell.length_c   1.000
_cell.angle_alpha   90.00
_cell.angle_beta   90.00
_cell.angle_gamma   90.00
#
_symmetry.space_group_name_H-M   'P 1'
#
loop_
_entity.id
_entity.type
_entity.pdbx_description
1 polymer ?
#
loop_
_entity_poly.entity_id
_entity_poly.type
_entity_poly.pdbx_seq_one_letter_code
_entity_poly.pdbx_strand_id
1 'polypeptide(L)'
;MAVVEINPSDGSTTLISAERLENQWNNNTFAVDAKGAYIVTNGLDSEGACTEGYLWAFGLEGNNITVRWKTLYKNAGYLKPGQKNIGSGTTPTLTILEDGTELVGITDNADPRLNVVVCNRADGSIISETPCFATMRSADEASLIGVGDSFVVENNFGHYPTWPFSQLVPNGPGMALIRINPQNAEQPDEQVWELPDMHFYAMNMLCRGSGIIFAHTCDWSDDISSSKGGMYYISAIDSFNGRVIWNIPLGRGVNYCHEYGGIYFNRNGDLYIGTNRYLIAIKNFRRLVEKP
;
A
#
# COMPACT_ATOMS: atom_id res chain seq x y z
N MET A 1 -18.33 7.58 8.13
CA MET A 1 -19.20 7.06 7.04
C MET A 1 -20.51 7.84 7.05
N ALA A 2 -21.22 7.97 5.92
CA ALA A 2 -22.52 8.61 5.87
C ALA A 2 -23.48 7.83 4.97
N VAL A 3 -24.76 7.82 5.34
CA VAL A 3 -25.86 7.28 4.55
C VAL A 3 -26.65 8.46 4.03
N VAL A 4 -26.82 8.54 2.72
CA VAL A 4 -27.58 9.59 2.04
C VAL A 4 -28.67 8.97 1.17
N GLU A 5 -29.82 9.63 1.11
CA GLU A 5 -30.87 9.34 0.15
C GLU A 5 -30.85 10.39 -0.95
N ILE A 6 -30.89 9.95 -2.22
CA ILE A 6 -30.95 10.84 -3.38
C ILE A 6 -32.33 10.69 -4.02
N ASN A 7 -33.08 11.78 -4.09
CA ASN A 7 -34.35 11.80 -4.79
C ASN A 7 -34.11 11.78 -6.32
N PRO A 8 -34.55 10.75 -7.06
CA PRO A 8 -34.29 10.65 -8.49
C PRO A 8 -35.08 11.67 -9.34
N SER A 9 -36.14 12.30 -8.81
CA SER A 9 -36.95 13.24 -9.60
C SER A 9 -36.32 14.63 -9.70
N ASP A 10 -35.57 15.04 -8.70
CA ASP A 10 -34.99 16.40 -8.61
C ASP A 10 -33.49 16.41 -8.24
N GLY A 11 -32.90 15.26 -7.90
CA GLY A 11 -31.50 15.13 -7.52
C GLY A 11 -31.17 15.64 -6.11
N SER A 12 -32.17 15.96 -5.28
CA SER A 12 -31.94 16.42 -3.91
C SER A 12 -31.37 15.29 -3.04
N THR A 13 -30.43 15.64 -2.17
CA THR A 13 -29.74 14.70 -1.27
C THR A 13 -30.12 14.98 0.18
N THR A 14 -30.59 13.95 0.88
CA THR A 14 -30.90 14.00 2.31
C THR A 14 -29.89 13.15 3.08
N LEU A 15 -29.26 13.72 4.10
CA LEU A 15 -28.41 12.95 5.02
C LEU A 15 -29.29 12.16 5.99
N ILE A 16 -29.19 10.84 5.94
CA ILE A 16 -29.98 9.93 6.76
C ILE A 16 -29.25 9.58 8.06
N SER A 17 -27.96 9.26 7.96
CA SER A 17 -27.12 8.90 9.12
C SER A 17 -25.67 9.25 8.83
N ALA A 18 -24.89 9.57 9.87
CA ALA A 18 -23.47 9.80 9.77
C ALA A 18 -22.76 9.34 11.04
N GLU A 19 -21.63 8.66 10.86
CA GLU A 19 -20.70 8.32 11.94
C GLU A 19 -19.50 9.25 11.83
N ARG A 20 -19.31 10.08 12.87
CA ARG A 20 -18.25 11.07 12.97
C ARG A 20 -17.20 10.60 13.97
N LEU A 21 -15.97 10.45 13.48
CA LEU A 21 -14.82 10.09 14.30
C LEU A 21 -14.15 11.38 14.79
N GLU A 22 -14.49 11.81 16.00
CA GLU A 22 -13.91 13.05 16.56
C GLU A 22 -12.40 12.92 16.71
N ASN A 23 -11.70 14.04 16.44
CA ASN A 23 -10.24 14.17 16.48
C ASN A 23 -9.48 13.16 15.61
N GLN A 24 -10.14 12.59 14.61
CA GLN A 24 -9.55 11.63 13.70
C GLN A 24 -9.76 12.03 12.24
N TRP A 25 -8.80 11.69 11.40
CA TRP A 25 -8.87 11.89 9.97
C TRP A 25 -8.24 10.71 9.24
N ASN A 26 -8.64 10.54 8.00
CA ASN A 26 -8.13 9.53 7.10
C ASN A 26 -7.39 10.22 5.96
N ASN A 27 -6.31 9.61 5.49
CA ASN A 27 -5.45 10.17 4.44
C ASN A 27 -5.42 9.33 3.16
N ASN A 28 -5.86 8.07 3.23
CA ASN A 28 -5.82 7.14 2.11
C ASN A 28 -7.19 6.49 1.90
N THR A 29 -7.37 5.69 0.87
CA THR A 29 -8.68 5.08 0.60
C THR A 29 -9.07 4.02 1.65
N PHE A 30 -10.19 3.36 1.42
CA PHE A 30 -10.77 2.31 2.26
C PHE A 30 -10.89 1.01 1.47
N ALA A 31 -11.03 -0.11 2.19
CA ALA A 31 -11.40 -1.38 1.59
C ALA A 31 -12.83 -1.75 1.95
N VAL A 32 -13.45 -2.60 1.14
CA VAL A 32 -14.82 -3.08 1.36
C VAL A 32 -14.92 -4.59 1.19
N ASP A 33 -15.79 -5.19 1.99
CA ASP A 33 -16.23 -6.57 1.85
C ASP A 33 -17.77 -6.63 1.93
N ALA A 34 -18.33 -7.84 2.02
CA ALA A 34 -19.77 -8.02 2.16
C ALA A 34 -20.34 -7.54 3.52
N LYS A 35 -19.49 -7.29 4.51
CA LYS A 35 -19.86 -6.88 5.87
C LYS A 35 -19.72 -5.37 6.09
N GLY A 36 -19.03 -4.66 5.20
CA GLY A 36 -18.95 -3.21 5.16
C GLY A 36 -17.57 -2.68 4.77
N ALA A 37 -17.11 -1.64 5.47
CA ALA A 37 -15.93 -0.86 5.10
C ALA A 37 -14.83 -0.89 6.16
N TYR A 38 -13.57 -0.87 5.72
CA TYR A 38 -12.38 -0.82 6.55
C TYR A 38 -11.63 0.48 6.29
N ILE A 39 -11.32 1.23 7.35
CA ILE A 39 -10.73 2.57 7.24
C ILE A 39 -9.59 2.71 8.25
N VAL A 40 -8.45 3.24 7.80
CA VAL A 40 -7.37 3.66 8.70
C VAL A 40 -7.51 5.15 9.00
N THR A 41 -7.43 5.51 10.27
CA THR A 41 -7.41 6.89 10.72
C THR A 41 -6.20 7.18 11.57
N ASN A 42 -5.75 8.42 11.51
CA ASN A 42 -4.84 9.03 12.47
C ASN A 42 -5.66 9.92 13.40
N GLY A 43 -5.20 10.13 14.63
CA GLY A 43 -5.93 10.98 15.56
C GLY A 43 -5.06 11.66 16.60
N LEU A 44 -5.69 12.57 17.34
CA LEU A 44 -5.10 13.24 18.49
C LEU A 44 -5.40 12.44 19.77
N ASP A 45 -4.40 12.32 20.63
CA ASP A 45 -4.57 11.88 22.01
C ASP A 45 -5.23 12.95 22.89
N SER A 46 -5.42 12.64 24.18
CA SER A 46 -6.01 13.57 25.16
C SER A 46 -5.22 14.86 25.38
N GLU A 47 -3.95 14.90 24.98
CA GLU A 47 -3.07 16.07 25.09
C GLU A 47 -3.00 16.88 23.79
N GLY A 48 -3.67 16.41 22.73
CA GLY A 48 -3.68 17.05 21.42
C GLY A 48 -2.48 16.69 20.54
N ALA A 49 -1.68 15.68 20.91
CA ALA A 49 -0.60 15.18 20.09
C ALA A 49 -1.08 14.05 19.16
N CYS A 50 -0.52 13.96 17.96
CA CYS A 50 -0.95 12.99 16.95
C CYS A 50 -0.30 11.60 17.17
N THR A 51 -0.55 11.01 18.34
CA THR A 51 0.02 9.71 18.74
C THR A 51 -0.98 8.56 18.64
N GLU A 52 -2.25 8.86 18.35
CA GLU A 52 -3.28 7.84 18.14
C GLU A 52 -3.47 7.50 16.66
N GLY A 53 -3.86 6.26 16.41
CA GLY A 53 -4.22 5.78 15.09
C GLY A 53 -5.00 4.48 15.18
N TYR A 54 -6.03 4.34 14.34
CA TYR A 54 -6.97 3.23 14.43
C TYR A 54 -7.25 2.61 13.06
N LEU A 55 -7.31 1.27 13.02
CA LEU A 55 -8.00 0.53 11.98
C LEU A 55 -9.45 0.30 12.41
N TRP A 56 -10.40 0.77 11.63
CA TRP A 56 -11.83 0.65 11.89
C TRP A 56 -12.48 -0.35 10.94
N ALA A 57 -13.46 -1.10 11.43
CA ALA A 57 -14.43 -1.79 10.60
C ALA A 57 -15.84 -1.24 10.86
N PHE A 58 -16.50 -0.80 9.80
CA PHE A 58 -17.87 -0.34 9.81
C PHE A 58 -18.77 -1.32 9.07
N GLY A 59 -20.03 -1.41 9.51
CA GLY A 59 -21.12 -2.09 8.82
C GLY A 59 -22.30 -1.15 8.56
N LEU A 60 -23.30 -1.67 7.87
CA LEU A 60 -24.57 -0.98 7.62
C LEU A 60 -25.72 -1.94 7.90
N GLU A 61 -26.59 -1.58 8.85
CA GLU A 61 -27.80 -2.32 9.20
C GLU A 61 -29.03 -1.45 8.91
N GLY A 62 -29.68 -1.72 7.76
CA GLY A 62 -30.69 -0.81 7.21
C GLY A 62 -30.05 0.54 6.86
N ASN A 63 -30.51 1.62 7.49
CA ASN A 63 -29.94 2.96 7.33
C ASN A 63 -28.98 3.35 8.48
N ASN A 64 -28.66 2.42 9.40
CA ASN A 64 -27.81 2.69 10.55
C ASN A 64 -26.39 2.20 10.30
N ILE A 65 -25.43 3.10 10.47
CA ILE A 65 -24.01 2.78 10.47
C ILE A 65 -23.68 2.05 11.78
N THR A 66 -22.98 0.92 11.70
CA THR A 66 -22.51 0.19 12.87
C THR A 66 -20.99 0.20 12.93
N VAL A 67 -20.42 0.44 14.11
CA VAL A 67 -19.00 0.19 14.38
C VAL A 67 -18.88 -1.27 14.78
N ARG A 68 -18.27 -2.10 13.92
CA ARG A 68 -18.08 -3.52 14.21
C ARG A 68 -16.94 -3.71 15.22
N TRP A 69 -15.84 -3.01 15.01
CA TRP A 69 -14.68 -2.98 15.91
C TRP A 69 -13.73 -1.84 15.51
N LYS A 70 -12.79 -1.53 16.41
CA LYS A 70 -11.65 -0.66 16.14
C LYS A 70 -10.40 -1.23 16.80
N THR A 71 -9.25 -1.04 16.16
CA THR A 71 -7.96 -1.56 16.62
C THR A 71 -6.94 -0.45 16.61
N LEU A 72 -6.31 -0.18 17.76
CA LEU A 72 -5.22 0.79 17.88
C LEU A 72 -3.95 0.23 17.23
N TYR A 73 -3.23 1.05 16.46
CA TYR A 73 -1.88 0.73 15.99
C TYR A 73 -0.85 1.72 16.55
N LYS A 74 0.43 1.36 16.52
CA LYS A 74 1.52 2.20 17.04
C LYS A 74 1.82 3.38 16.11
N ASN A 75 1.90 4.59 16.66
CA ASN A 75 2.22 5.80 15.90
C ASN A 75 3.38 6.54 16.58
N ALA A 76 4.43 6.90 15.80
CA ALA A 76 5.60 7.60 16.32
C ALA A 76 5.32 9.06 16.73
N GLY A 77 4.16 9.63 16.36
CA GLY A 77 3.77 10.96 16.82
C GLY A 77 4.36 12.13 16.01
N TYR A 78 5.07 11.86 14.92
CA TYR A 78 5.61 12.89 14.03
C TYR A 78 5.54 12.47 12.56
N LEU A 79 5.66 13.46 11.67
CA LEU A 79 5.64 13.25 10.22
C LEU A 79 6.99 12.64 9.80
N LYS A 80 7.02 11.35 9.47
CA LYS A 80 8.25 10.75 8.95
C LYS A 80 8.59 11.32 7.57
N PRO A 81 9.88 11.41 7.22
CA PRO A 81 10.31 11.83 5.89
C PRO A 81 9.52 11.14 4.76
N GLY A 82 8.98 11.93 3.85
CA GLY A 82 8.23 11.47 2.67
C GLY A 82 6.74 11.17 2.90
N GLN A 83 6.30 10.97 4.15
CA GLN A 83 4.88 10.75 4.42
C GLN A 83 4.04 12.01 4.20
N LYS A 84 2.74 11.81 3.98
CA LYS A 84 1.73 12.87 3.85
C LYS A 84 1.06 13.21 5.17
N ASN A 85 1.17 12.33 6.16
CA ASN A 85 0.50 12.46 7.45
C ASN A 85 1.28 11.79 8.57
N ILE A 86 0.90 12.09 9.82
CA ILE A 86 1.46 11.49 11.03
C ILE A 86 0.69 10.19 11.29
N GLY A 87 1.11 9.10 10.65
CA GLY A 87 0.22 7.96 10.54
C GLY A 87 0.65 6.78 9.69
N SER A 88 -0.22 5.78 9.61
CA SER A 88 -0.02 4.55 8.84
C SER A 88 0.28 4.83 7.36
N GLY A 89 -0.40 5.81 6.76
CA GLY A 89 -0.32 6.08 5.32
C GLY A 89 -0.96 5.02 4.43
N THR A 90 -1.28 3.82 4.94
CA THR A 90 -1.77 2.70 4.12
C THR A 90 -3.29 2.63 3.99
N THR A 91 -3.74 1.98 2.91
CA THR A 91 -5.13 1.50 2.77
C THR A 91 -5.22 0.07 3.31
N PRO A 92 -6.29 -0.29 4.06
CA PRO A 92 -6.49 -1.66 4.51
C PRO A 92 -6.48 -2.67 3.37
N THR A 93 -5.75 -3.76 3.54
CA THR A 93 -5.65 -4.83 2.55
C THR A 93 -6.36 -6.07 3.06
N LEU A 94 -7.41 -6.51 2.37
CA LEU A 94 -8.23 -7.66 2.77
C LEU A 94 -7.77 -8.93 2.06
N THR A 95 -7.64 -10.02 2.81
CA THR A 95 -7.38 -11.36 2.27
C THR A 95 -8.12 -12.41 3.11
N ILE A 96 -8.11 -13.65 2.64
CA ILE A 96 -8.76 -14.79 3.29
C ILE A 96 -7.82 -15.99 3.16
N LEU A 97 -7.58 -16.70 4.26
CA LEU A 97 -6.83 -17.95 4.31
C LEU A 97 -7.62 -19.11 3.69
N GLU A 98 -6.94 -20.21 3.38
CA GLU A 98 -7.59 -21.42 2.86
C GLU A 98 -8.62 -22.02 3.82
N ASP A 99 -8.42 -21.84 5.14
CA ASP A 99 -9.35 -22.28 6.18
C ASP A 99 -10.57 -21.35 6.38
N GLY A 100 -10.64 -20.26 5.62
CA GLY A 100 -11.71 -19.26 5.68
C GLY A 100 -11.48 -18.13 6.69
N THR A 101 -10.36 -18.13 7.43
CA THR A 101 -9.99 -17.02 8.30
C THR A 101 -9.79 -15.75 7.49
N GLU A 102 -10.52 -14.70 7.86
CA GLU A 102 -10.50 -13.41 7.16
C GLU A 102 -9.48 -12.47 7.81
N LEU A 103 -8.55 -11.96 7.01
CA LEU A 103 -7.46 -11.09 7.47
C LEU A 103 -7.57 -9.69 6.89
N VAL A 104 -7.12 -8.70 7.65
CA VAL A 104 -6.90 -7.33 7.18
C VAL A 104 -5.51 -6.87 7.62
N GLY A 105 -4.73 -6.38 6.66
CA GLY A 105 -3.38 -5.87 6.89
C GLY A 105 -3.28 -4.37 6.64
N ILE A 106 -2.47 -3.71 7.46
CA ILE A 106 -1.99 -2.32 7.29
C ILE A 106 -0.50 -2.28 7.66
N THR A 107 0.15 -1.14 7.46
CA THR A 107 1.34 -0.82 8.26
C THR A 107 1.01 0.16 9.37
N ASP A 108 1.78 0.15 10.45
CA ASP A 108 1.72 1.19 11.47
C ASP A 108 2.72 2.33 11.18
N ASN A 109 2.84 3.30 12.10
CA ASN A 109 3.83 4.36 12.02
C ASN A 109 4.87 4.27 13.14
N ALA A 110 5.20 3.07 13.61
CA ALA A 110 6.06 2.89 14.78
C ALA A 110 7.54 3.25 14.52
N ASP A 111 8.24 3.61 15.59
CA ASP A 111 9.70 3.59 15.67
C ASP A 111 10.14 2.45 16.60
N PRO A 112 11.34 1.87 16.41
CA PRO A 112 12.36 2.23 15.42
C PRO A 112 12.07 1.74 14.00
N ARG A 113 11.04 0.92 13.80
CA ARG A 113 10.62 0.39 12.50
C ARG A 113 9.10 0.36 12.43
N LEU A 114 8.53 0.66 11.27
CA LEU A 114 7.12 0.34 11.01
C LEU A 114 6.91 -1.17 11.14
N ASN A 115 5.70 -1.57 11.49
CA ASN A 115 5.26 -2.95 11.48
C ASN A 115 4.23 -3.18 10.38
N VAL A 116 4.26 -4.34 9.72
CA VAL A 116 3.08 -4.89 9.07
C VAL A 116 2.18 -5.43 10.17
N VAL A 117 1.00 -4.82 10.33
CA VAL A 117 0.01 -5.20 11.36
C VAL A 117 -1.11 -5.96 10.68
N VAL A 118 -1.32 -7.21 11.10
CA VAL A 118 -2.38 -8.06 10.57
C VAL A 118 -3.40 -8.34 11.67
N CYS A 119 -4.67 -8.06 11.38
CA CYS A 119 -5.78 -8.28 12.30
C CYS A 119 -6.78 -9.30 11.74
N ASN A 120 -7.51 -9.96 12.64
CA ASN A 120 -8.68 -10.77 12.29
C ASN A 120 -9.84 -9.85 11.90
N ARG A 121 -10.45 -10.05 10.73
CA ARG A 121 -11.57 -9.23 10.25
C ARG A 121 -12.87 -9.42 11.04
N ALA A 122 -13.00 -10.50 11.80
CA ALA A 122 -14.20 -10.79 12.57
C ALA A 122 -14.35 -9.82 13.76
N ASP A 123 -13.28 -9.60 14.51
CA ASP A 123 -13.30 -8.90 15.80
C ASP A 123 -12.22 -7.80 15.94
N GLY A 124 -11.31 -7.66 14.98
CA GLY A 124 -10.24 -6.67 15.02
C GLY A 124 -9.05 -7.08 15.89
N SER A 125 -9.01 -8.30 16.42
CA SER A 125 -7.87 -8.78 17.20
C SER A 125 -6.59 -8.79 16.36
N ILE A 126 -5.50 -8.26 16.92
CA ILE A 126 -4.18 -8.28 16.29
C ILE A 126 -3.66 -9.73 16.31
N ILE A 127 -3.30 -10.24 15.14
CA ILE A 127 -2.67 -11.55 14.96
C ILE A 127 -1.15 -11.41 14.99
N SER A 128 -0.60 -10.43 14.27
CA SER A 128 0.84 -10.18 14.22
C SER A 128 1.17 -8.70 14.02
N GLU A 129 2.38 -8.33 14.49
CA GLU A 129 3.02 -7.05 14.24
C GLU A 129 4.47 -7.31 13.82
N THR A 130 4.74 -7.32 12.51
CA THR A 130 6.05 -7.70 11.98
C THR A 130 6.89 -6.47 11.61
N PRO A 131 7.99 -6.18 12.33
CA PRO A 131 8.80 -4.98 12.07
C PRO A 131 9.59 -5.11 10.75
N CYS A 132 9.45 -4.12 9.87
CA CYS A 132 10.02 -4.15 8.51
C CYS A 132 11.06 -3.04 8.27
N PHE A 133 11.99 -3.33 7.35
CA PHE A 133 13.02 -2.42 6.83
C PHE A 133 14.03 -1.89 7.87
N ALA A 134 14.82 -0.90 7.46
CA ALA A 134 15.88 -0.32 8.27
C ALA A 134 15.36 0.58 9.41
N THR A 135 16.07 0.53 10.54
CA THR A 135 15.85 1.37 11.72
C THR A 135 15.81 2.86 11.36
N MET A 136 14.79 3.57 11.84
CA MET A 136 14.52 5.00 11.61
C MET A 136 14.41 5.39 10.12
N ARG A 137 14.22 4.41 9.23
CA ARG A 137 14.21 4.58 7.77
C ARG A 137 13.06 3.77 7.14
N SER A 138 11.93 3.71 7.82
CA SER A 138 10.74 2.97 7.38
C SER A 138 9.49 3.83 7.48
N ALA A 139 8.78 3.93 6.36
CA ALA A 139 7.45 4.49 6.24
C ALA A 139 6.75 3.85 5.03
N ASP A 140 5.43 3.83 5.02
CA ASP A 140 4.64 3.32 3.89
C ASP A 140 3.48 4.30 3.61
N GLU A 141 3.16 4.47 2.33
CA GLU A 141 2.02 5.25 1.83
C GLU A 141 1.22 4.45 0.77
N ALA A 142 1.62 3.21 0.50
CA ALA A 142 0.98 2.30 -0.42
C ALA A 142 0.01 1.36 0.30
N SER A 143 -0.76 0.59 -0.47
CA SER A 143 -1.48 -0.56 0.10
C SER A 143 -0.55 -1.76 0.10
N LEU A 144 -0.71 -2.66 1.07
CA LEU A 144 -0.06 -3.97 1.01
C LEU A 144 -0.61 -4.76 -0.19
N ILE A 145 0.17 -5.71 -0.69
CA ILE A 145 -0.34 -6.76 -1.58
C ILE A 145 -0.68 -7.97 -0.70
N GLY A 146 -1.98 -8.25 -0.53
CA GLY A 146 -2.46 -9.39 0.27
C GLY A 146 -3.04 -10.52 -0.58
N VAL A 147 -2.55 -11.75 -0.42
CA VAL A 147 -3.13 -12.96 -1.03
C VAL A 147 -2.94 -14.16 -0.12
N GLY A 148 -4.03 -14.83 0.22
CA GLY A 148 -3.99 -15.96 1.15
C GLY A 148 -3.41 -15.53 2.49
N ASP A 149 -2.32 -16.19 2.87
CA ASP A 149 -1.53 -15.98 4.09
C ASP A 149 -0.44 -14.92 3.97
N SER A 150 -0.27 -14.30 2.81
CA SER A 150 0.91 -13.49 2.51
C SER A 150 0.55 -12.02 2.32
N PHE A 151 1.39 -11.14 2.89
CA PHE A 151 1.38 -9.70 2.69
C PHE A 151 2.73 -9.23 2.17
N VAL A 152 2.74 -8.48 1.07
CA VAL A 152 3.94 -7.79 0.59
C VAL A 152 3.83 -6.32 0.96
N VAL A 153 4.89 -5.80 1.57
CA VAL A 153 5.05 -4.42 2.00
C VAL A 153 6.22 -3.78 1.26
N GLU A 154 6.16 -2.48 1.02
CA GLU A 154 7.22 -1.69 0.43
C GLU A 154 7.61 -0.51 1.32
N ASN A 155 8.82 0.02 1.11
CA ASN A 155 9.29 1.19 1.83
C ASN A 155 9.12 2.44 0.97
N ASN A 156 8.40 3.43 1.51
CA ASN A 156 8.20 4.74 0.91
C ASN A 156 8.85 5.87 1.75
N PHE A 157 9.67 5.53 2.74
CA PHE A 157 10.42 6.52 3.52
C PHE A 157 11.20 7.47 2.61
N GLY A 158 11.11 8.78 2.82
CA GLY A 158 11.82 9.77 2.01
C GLY A 158 11.22 10.01 0.62
N HIS A 159 10.00 9.54 0.35
CA HIS A 159 9.32 9.84 -0.91
C HIS A 159 8.86 11.30 -1.02
N TYR A 160 9.57 12.10 -1.81
CA TYR A 160 9.20 13.48 -2.09
C TYR A 160 8.71 13.61 -3.54
N PRO A 161 7.49 14.10 -3.82
CA PRO A 161 7.01 14.30 -5.19
C PRO A 161 7.47 15.63 -5.81
N THR A 162 7.88 16.59 -4.98
CA THR A 162 8.19 17.95 -5.44
C THR A 162 9.67 18.14 -5.77
N TRP A 163 9.93 18.89 -6.85
CA TRP A 163 11.27 19.37 -7.16
C TRP A 163 11.77 20.34 -6.06
N PRO A 164 13.06 20.31 -5.66
CA PRO A 164 14.13 19.47 -6.22
C PRO A 164 14.23 18.09 -5.59
N PHE A 165 13.51 17.83 -4.49
CA PHE A 165 13.71 16.61 -3.70
C PHE A 165 13.35 15.32 -4.46
N SER A 166 12.30 15.31 -5.28
CA SER A 166 11.94 14.18 -6.16
C SER A 166 13.03 13.81 -7.18
N GLN A 167 14.00 14.71 -7.37
CA GLN A 167 15.11 14.58 -8.31
C GLN A 167 16.45 14.32 -7.59
N LEU A 168 16.52 14.39 -6.27
CA LEU A 168 17.78 14.33 -5.53
C LEU A 168 17.79 13.29 -4.40
N VAL A 169 16.63 12.81 -3.96
CA VAL A 169 16.51 11.91 -2.81
C VAL A 169 15.77 10.65 -3.25
N PRO A 170 16.41 9.46 -3.21
CA PRO A 170 15.68 8.21 -3.38
C PRO A 170 14.79 7.92 -2.18
N ASN A 171 13.71 7.17 -2.42
CA ASN A 171 12.99 6.48 -1.35
C ASN A 171 13.95 5.57 -0.56
N GLY A 172 13.66 5.28 0.71
CA GLY A 172 14.30 4.20 1.43
C GLY A 172 14.10 2.89 0.66
N PRO A 173 15.13 2.04 0.51
CA PRO A 173 14.95 0.78 -0.18
C PRO A 173 14.16 -0.20 0.69
N GLY A 174 13.57 -1.21 0.06
CA GLY A 174 12.89 -2.29 0.76
C GLY A 174 11.56 -2.70 0.13
N MET A 175 11.44 -3.99 -0.12
CA MET A 175 10.16 -4.69 -0.27
C MET A 175 10.30 -6.05 0.40
N ALA A 176 9.31 -6.47 1.19
CA ALA A 176 9.37 -7.73 1.93
C ALA A 176 8.04 -8.49 1.82
N LEU A 177 8.11 -9.81 1.81
CA LEU A 177 6.93 -10.67 1.98
C LEU A 177 6.89 -11.23 3.40
N ILE A 178 5.79 -10.98 4.07
CA ILE A 178 5.45 -11.54 5.38
C ILE A 178 4.38 -12.61 5.18
N ARG A 179 4.63 -13.83 5.66
CA ARG A 179 3.66 -14.92 5.72
C ARG A 179 3.06 -15.00 7.11
N ILE A 180 1.75 -15.24 7.21
CA ILE A 180 0.97 -15.27 8.44
C ILE A 180 0.47 -16.69 8.71
N ASN A 181 0.67 -17.17 9.93
CA ASN A 181 0.13 -18.42 10.44
C ASN A 181 -0.59 -18.18 11.77
N PRO A 182 -1.90 -17.82 11.75
CA PRO A 182 -2.61 -17.47 12.97
C PRO A 182 -2.78 -18.66 13.94
N GLN A 183 -2.57 -19.90 13.49
CA GLN A 183 -2.59 -21.07 14.35
C GLN A 183 -1.31 -21.22 15.18
N ASN A 184 -0.22 -20.57 14.80
CA ASN A 184 1.02 -20.52 15.58
C ASN A 184 1.02 -19.31 16.51
N ALA A 185 0.49 -19.48 17.72
CA ALA A 185 0.43 -18.40 18.70
C ALA A 185 1.81 -17.89 19.18
N GLU A 186 2.87 -18.70 19.04
CA GLU A 186 4.24 -18.30 19.44
C GLU A 186 4.95 -17.49 18.36
N GLN A 187 4.71 -17.83 17.09
CA GLN A 187 5.30 -17.16 15.93
C GLN A 187 4.26 -17.08 14.81
N PRO A 188 3.33 -16.11 14.87
CA PRO A 188 2.23 -16.00 13.93
C PRO A 188 2.66 -15.42 12.58
N ASP A 189 3.93 -15.05 12.41
CA ASP A 189 4.45 -14.44 11.20
C ASP A 189 5.90 -14.84 10.88
N GLU A 190 6.24 -14.78 9.60
CA GLU A 190 7.57 -15.05 9.05
C GLU A 190 7.87 -14.06 7.91
N GLN A 191 8.99 -13.34 7.98
CA GLN A 191 9.55 -12.65 6.82
C GLN A 191 10.21 -13.68 5.89
N VAL A 192 9.55 -13.98 4.77
CA VAL A 192 9.99 -15.01 3.82
C VAL A 192 11.15 -14.52 2.95
N TRP A 193 11.08 -13.27 2.49
CA TRP A 193 12.13 -12.63 1.69
C TRP A 193 12.07 -11.11 1.83
N GLU A 194 13.19 -10.46 1.52
CA GLU A 194 13.31 -9.00 1.42
C GLU A 194 14.23 -8.60 0.26
N LEU A 195 13.91 -7.48 -0.39
CA LEU A 195 14.72 -6.77 -1.37
C LEU A 195 15.28 -5.49 -0.74
N PRO A 196 16.41 -5.57 0.00
CA PRO A 196 16.86 -4.49 0.89
C PRO A 196 17.53 -3.32 0.17
N ASP A 197 17.90 -3.49 -1.10
CA ASP A 197 18.70 -2.52 -1.86
C ASP A 197 17.92 -1.87 -3.01
N MET A 198 16.64 -2.19 -3.17
CA MET A 198 15.82 -1.72 -4.28
C MET A 198 14.83 -0.65 -3.82
N HIS A 199 14.72 0.44 -4.58
CA HIS A 199 13.84 1.56 -4.27
C HIS A 199 12.50 1.41 -4.99
N PHE A 200 11.40 1.49 -4.25
CA PHE A 200 10.03 1.28 -4.74
C PHE A 200 9.21 2.56 -4.69
N TYR A 201 8.26 2.68 -5.62
CA TYR A 201 7.45 3.88 -5.82
C TYR A 201 6.01 3.52 -6.23
N ALA A 202 5.04 4.31 -5.77
CA ALA A 202 3.62 4.19 -6.11
C ALA A 202 3.03 2.78 -5.85
N MET A 203 1.88 2.44 -6.46
CA MET A 203 1.20 1.17 -6.17
C MET A 203 1.75 0.01 -7.02
N ASN A 204 2.52 -0.87 -6.39
CA ASN A 204 2.99 -2.12 -6.97
C ASN A 204 1.87 -3.18 -6.99
N MET A 205 1.81 -4.00 -8.05
CA MET A 205 0.65 -4.84 -8.34
C MET A 205 1.04 -6.31 -8.58
N LEU A 206 0.36 -7.24 -7.91
CA LEU A 206 0.52 -8.68 -8.15
C LEU A 206 -0.42 -9.20 -9.23
N CYS A 207 0.14 -9.88 -10.23
CA CYS A 207 -0.60 -10.72 -11.15
C CYS A 207 -0.77 -12.13 -10.58
N ARG A 208 -1.92 -12.40 -9.93
CA ARG A 208 -2.20 -13.69 -9.27
C ARG A 208 -2.06 -14.92 -10.17
N GLY A 209 -2.39 -14.80 -11.46
CA GLY A 209 -2.30 -15.93 -12.40
C GLY A 209 -0.85 -16.34 -12.73
N SER A 210 0.11 -15.43 -12.56
CA SER A 210 1.53 -15.69 -12.84
C SER A 210 2.43 -15.71 -11.60
N GLY A 211 1.96 -15.14 -10.47
CA GLY A 211 2.80 -14.94 -9.28
C GLY A 211 3.84 -13.82 -9.47
N ILE A 212 3.63 -12.89 -10.40
CA ILE A 212 4.57 -11.79 -10.67
C ILE A 212 4.06 -10.50 -10.05
N ILE A 213 4.88 -9.87 -9.22
CA ILE A 213 4.70 -8.49 -8.77
C ILE A 213 5.31 -7.59 -9.84
N PHE A 214 4.49 -6.74 -10.44
CA PHE A 214 4.93 -5.65 -11.29
C PHE A 214 5.13 -4.43 -10.42
N ALA A 215 6.37 -3.94 -10.39
CA ALA A 215 6.77 -2.87 -9.51
C ALA A 215 7.41 -1.69 -10.26
N HIS A 216 7.14 -0.46 -9.80
CA HIS A 216 7.89 0.71 -10.22
C HIS A 216 9.09 0.91 -9.31
N THR A 217 10.28 0.85 -9.91
CA THR A 217 11.54 0.82 -9.16
C THR A 217 12.53 1.85 -9.70
N CYS A 218 13.55 2.17 -8.92
CA CYS A 218 14.54 3.14 -9.33
C CYS A 218 15.97 2.79 -8.90
N ASP A 219 16.93 2.99 -9.80
CA ASP A 219 18.36 2.99 -9.47
C ASP A 219 18.86 4.43 -9.30
N TRP A 220 19.43 4.71 -8.13
CA TRP A 220 19.98 6.02 -7.75
C TRP A 220 21.49 6.03 -7.53
N SER A 221 22.15 4.91 -7.77
CA SER A 221 23.52 4.62 -7.35
C SER A 221 24.59 4.85 -8.43
N ASP A 222 24.32 5.66 -9.46
CA ASP A 222 25.30 5.97 -10.52
C ASP A 222 25.65 7.47 -10.65
N ASP A 223 26.80 7.76 -11.26
CA ASP A 223 27.32 9.14 -11.44
C ASP A 223 26.31 10.05 -12.16
N ILE A 224 25.55 9.48 -13.09
CA ILE A 224 24.56 10.20 -13.90
C ILE A 224 23.38 10.66 -13.03
N SER A 225 22.99 9.87 -12.03
CA SER A 225 21.83 10.15 -11.17
C SER A 225 21.94 11.49 -10.46
N SER A 226 23.15 11.92 -10.09
CA SER A 226 23.39 13.24 -9.46
C SER A 226 22.99 14.44 -10.34
N SER A 227 23.03 14.28 -11.67
CA SER A 227 22.78 15.37 -12.63
C SER A 227 21.49 15.20 -13.43
N LYS A 228 21.01 13.95 -13.59
CA LYS A 228 19.84 13.59 -14.40
C LYS A 228 18.73 12.92 -13.58
N GLY A 229 18.95 12.65 -12.30
CA GLY A 229 18.03 11.90 -11.44
C GLY A 229 18.11 10.40 -11.67
N GLY A 230 17.50 9.63 -10.77
CA GLY A 230 17.47 8.17 -10.84
C GLY A 230 16.88 7.64 -12.14
N MET A 231 17.32 6.46 -12.56
CA MET A 231 16.70 5.72 -13.66
C MET A 231 15.51 4.96 -13.12
N TYR A 232 14.33 5.26 -13.65
CA TYR A 232 13.11 4.55 -13.29
C TYR A 232 12.90 3.34 -14.20
N TYR A 233 12.32 2.29 -13.64
CA TYR A 233 12.03 1.03 -14.32
C TYR A 233 10.61 0.58 -14.05
N ILE A 234 10.14 -0.34 -14.89
CA ILE A 234 9.20 -1.36 -14.45
C ILE A 234 9.94 -2.68 -14.25
N SER A 235 9.71 -3.29 -13.10
CA SER A 235 10.34 -4.53 -12.67
C SER A 235 9.30 -5.63 -12.54
N ALA A 236 9.64 -6.84 -12.98
CA ALA A 236 8.91 -8.04 -12.63
C ALA A 236 9.65 -8.80 -11.53
N ILE A 237 8.96 -9.03 -10.43
CA ILE A 237 9.50 -9.69 -9.24
C ILE A 237 8.69 -10.97 -9.00
N ASP A 238 9.39 -12.08 -8.80
CA ASP A 238 8.81 -13.38 -8.46
C ASP A 238 8.28 -13.34 -7.02
N SER A 239 6.96 -13.44 -6.83
CA SER A 239 6.35 -13.27 -5.50
C SER A 239 6.75 -14.35 -4.50
N PHE A 240 7.23 -15.51 -4.97
CA PHE A 240 7.57 -16.63 -4.09
C PHE A 240 8.90 -16.43 -3.35
N ASN A 241 9.86 -15.73 -3.96
CA ASN A 241 11.22 -15.62 -3.43
C ASN A 241 11.87 -14.24 -3.61
N GLY A 242 11.14 -13.25 -4.10
CA GLY A 242 11.63 -11.89 -4.31
C GLY A 242 12.61 -11.74 -5.48
N ARG A 243 12.85 -12.79 -6.28
CA ARG A 243 13.79 -12.70 -7.40
C ARG A 243 13.29 -11.72 -8.46
N VAL A 244 14.11 -10.73 -8.78
CA VAL A 244 13.89 -9.85 -9.93
C VAL A 244 14.08 -10.65 -11.23
N ILE A 245 13.01 -10.83 -11.98
CA ILE A 245 13.00 -11.58 -13.25
C ILE A 245 13.55 -10.71 -14.38
N TRP A 246 13.09 -9.46 -14.46
CA TRP A 246 13.57 -8.47 -15.42
C TRP A 246 13.22 -7.05 -14.97
N ASN A 247 13.95 -6.08 -15.52
CA ASN A 247 13.73 -4.64 -15.35
C ASN A 247 13.73 -3.98 -16.73
N ILE A 248 12.74 -3.15 -17.04
CA ILE A 248 12.65 -2.39 -18.29
C ILE A 248 12.78 -0.91 -17.97
N PRO A 249 13.81 -0.21 -18.49
CA PRO A 249 14.01 1.21 -18.20
C PRO A 249 12.91 2.07 -18.83
N LEU A 250 12.39 3.02 -18.06
CA LEU A 250 11.36 3.98 -18.47
C LEU A 250 11.98 5.35 -18.81
N GLY A 251 13.00 5.76 -18.06
CA GLY A 251 13.72 7.02 -18.26
C GLY A 251 14.22 7.63 -16.95
N ARG A 252 14.97 8.74 -17.05
CA ARG A 252 15.62 9.39 -15.90
C ARG A 252 14.91 10.67 -15.44
N GLY A 253 14.82 10.80 -14.13
CA GLY A 253 14.32 12.00 -13.45
C GLY A 253 12.80 12.09 -13.36
N VAL A 254 12.33 13.13 -12.67
CA VAL A 254 10.95 13.28 -12.19
C VAL A 254 9.85 13.05 -13.24
N ASN A 255 10.12 13.33 -14.52
CA ASN A 255 9.14 13.13 -15.61
C ASN A 255 8.77 11.66 -15.85
N TYR A 256 9.63 10.72 -15.45
CA TYR A 256 9.44 9.27 -15.62
C TYR A 256 9.07 8.56 -14.31
N CYS A 257 9.01 9.29 -13.20
CA CYS A 257 8.48 8.78 -11.93
C CYS A 257 6.96 8.59 -12.06
N HIS A 258 6.47 7.47 -11.58
CA HIS A 258 5.06 7.20 -11.31
C HIS A 258 4.78 7.48 -9.83
N GLU A 259 3.83 8.38 -9.56
CA GLU A 259 3.49 8.80 -8.19
C GLU A 259 2.12 8.30 -7.72
N TYR A 260 1.17 8.09 -8.65
CA TYR A 260 -0.22 7.78 -8.32
C TYR A 260 -0.83 6.78 -9.31
N GLY A 261 -1.67 5.89 -8.78
CA GLY A 261 -2.37 4.87 -9.56
C GLY A 261 -1.61 3.55 -9.59
N GLY A 262 -2.15 2.58 -10.33
CA GLY A 262 -1.55 1.25 -10.48
C GLY A 262 -0.92 1.01 -11.84
N ILE A 263 -0.39 -0.20 -12.00
CA ILE A 263 0.14 -0.76 -13.24
C ILE A 263 -0.92 -1.68 -13.84
N TYR A 264 -1.30 -1.44 -15.11
CA TYR A 264 -2.45 -2.11 -15.72
C TYR A 264 -2.08 -2.86 -16.99
N PHE A 265 -2.76 -3.97 -17.23
CA PHE A 265 -2.67 -4.73 -18.47
C PHE A 265 -3.94 -4.56 -19.29
N ASN A 266 -3.79 -4.34 -20.59
CA ASN A 266 -4.91 -4.45 -21.52
C ASN A 266 -5.19 -5.94 -21.88
N ARG A 267 -6.26 -6.19 -22.65
CA ARG A 267 -6.62 -7.55 -23.10
C ARG A 267 -5.57 -8.23 -24.00
N ASN A 268 -4.67 -7.47 -24.61
CA ASN A 268 -3.61 -8.00 -25.46
C ASN A 268 -2.34 -8.37 -24.66
N GLY A 269 -2.31 -8.07 -23.36
CA GLY A 269 -1.15 -8.28 -22.49
C GLY A 269 -0.12 -7.15 -22.56
N ASP A 270 -0.47 -5.99 -23.14
CA ASP A 270 0.39 -4.81 -23.04
C ASP A 270 0.24 -4.18 -21.65
N LEU A 271 1.38 -3.84 -21.04
CA LEU A 271 1.45 -3.15 -19.75
C LEU A 271 1.42 -1.63 -19.97
N TYR A 272 0.60 -0.93 -19.19
CA TYR A 272 0.53 0.53 -19.16
C TYR A 272 0.86 1.06 -17.77
N ILE A 273 1.66 2.13 -17.74
CA ILE A 273 1.96 2.91 -16.55
C ILE A 273 1.96 4.40 -16.90
N GLY A 274 1.28 5.20 -16.07
CA GLY A 274 1.33 6.66 -16.16
C GLY A 274 2.49 7.21 -15.35
N THR A 275 3.35 8.04 -15.93
CA THR A 275 4.36 8.81 -15.19
C THR A 275 3.91 10.26 -15.09
N ASN A 276 4.66 11.09 -14.36
CA ASN A 276 4.38 12.52 -14.21
C ASN A 276 4.22 13.30 -15.53
N ARG A 277 4.77 12.81 -16.66
CA ARG A 277 4.65 13.46 -17.98
C ARG A 277 4.09 12.57 -19.09
N TYR A 278 4.12 11.25 -18.93
CA TYR A 278 3.90 10.32 -20.04
C TYR A 278 2.94 9.20 -19.67
N LEU A 279 2.28 8.63 -20.68
CA LEU A 279 1.69 7.30 -20.59
C LEU A 279 2.62 6.35 -21.33
N ILE A 280 3.25 5.43 -20.61
CA ILE A 280 4.19 4.46 -21.18
C ILE A 280 3.46 3.13 -21.39
N ALA A 281 3.68 2.53 -22.56
CA ALA A 281 3.20 1.21 -22.90
C ALA A 281 4.36 0.26 -23.19
N ILE A 282 4.39 -0.90 -22.53
CA ILE A 282 5.34 -1.98 -22.78
C ILE A 282 4.58 -3.09 -23.51
N LYS A 283 5.00 -3.36 -24.75
CA LYS A 283 4.29 -4.26 -25.66
C LYS A 283 5.07 -5.54 -25.91
N ASN A 284 4.33 -6.64 -26.04
CA ASN A 284 4.90 -7.90 -26.48
C ASN A 284 4.97 -7.94 -28.01
N PHE A 285 6.17 -7.77 -28.57
CA PHE A 285 6.38 -8.02 -30.00
C PHE A 285 6.59 -9.51 -30.24
N ARG A 286 5.50 -10.29 -30.27
CA ARG A 286 5.56 -11.60 -30.91
C ARG A 286 5.81 -11.35 -32.40
N ARG A 287 7.01 -11.68 -32.91
CA ARG A 287 7.19 -11.87 -34.35
C ARG A 287 6.10 -12.84 -34.78
N LEU A 288 5.21 -12.40 -35.66
CA LEU A 288 4.39 -13.29 -36.45
C LEU A 288 5.38 -14.20 -37.18
N VAL A 289 5.59 -15.40 -36.65
CA VAL A 289 6.16 -16.48 -37.45
C VAL A 289 5.05 -16.78 -38.43
N GLU A 290 5.14 -16.23 -39.63
CA GLU A 290 4.35 -16.70 -40.77
C GLU A 290 4.51 -18.23 -40.79
N LYS A 291 3.42 -18.94 -40.54
CA LYS A 291 3.42 -20.39 -40.77
C LYS A 291 3.73 -20.58 -42.25
N PRO A 292 4.70 -21.46 -42.60
CA PRO A 292 5.01 -21.76 -43.99
C PRO A 292 3.81 -22.37 -44.72
#